data_AF-A0A960XIF5-F1
#
_entry.id   AF-A0A960XIF5-F1
#
_cell.length_a   1.000
_cell.length_b   1.000
_cell.length_c   1.000
_cell.angle_alpha   90.00
_cell.angle_beta   90.00
_cell.angle_gamma   90.00
#
_symmetry.space_group_name_H-M   'P 1'
#
loop_
_entity.id
_entity.type
_entity.pdbx_description
1 polymer ?
#
loop_
_entity_poly.entity_id
_entity_poly.type
_entity_poly.pdbx_seq_one_letter_code
_entity_poly.pdbx_strand_id
1 'polypeptide(L)'
;MSLSFDVQTSLEIQHVQQSTSDIDRLERVTYFWDRFRSISGGINDAAFSTFLLLITIRVFEASPVQKSLISGGLWAGIFLMPAFLWVASYFRLHCNIACTIYTFVTGVFFTLSIFAPTTETFVAGVVASMIVGVQGYTLLTRILAENYPAHSRGKRVGTV
;
A
#
# COMPACT_ATOMS: atom_id res chain seq x y z
N MET A 1 40.19 31.76 21.10
CA MET A 1 39.53 30.52 21.59
C MET A 1 38.00 30.66 21.64
N SER A 2 37.43 31.85 21.93
CA SER A 2 35.98 32.11 21.89
C SER A 2 35.37 32.13 20.47
N LEU A 3 36.07 32.69 19.49
CA LEU A 3 35.61 32.79 18.10
C LEU A 3 35.37 31.44 17.41
N SER A 4 36.10 30.39 17.80
CA SER A 4 35.93 29.03 17.25
C SER A 4 34.70 28.33 17.83
N PHE A 5 34.28 28.70 19.05
CA PHE A 5 33.11 28.13 19.73
C PHE A 5 31.79 28.70 19.19
N ASP A 6 31.75 30.00 18.87
CA ASP A 6 30.59 30.63 18.23
C ASP A 6 30.31 30.09 16.82
N VAL A 7 31.38 29.83 16.04
CA VAL A 7 31.26 29.24 14.70
C VAL A 7 30.73 27.80 14.77
N GLN A 8 31.21 27.00 15.73
CA GLN A 8 30.75 25.62 15.90
C GLN A 8 29.28 25.54 16.34
N THR A 9 28.87 26.44 17.24
CA THR A 9 27.48 26.54 17.69
C THR A 9 26.55 26.98 16.55
N SER A 10 27.00 27.89 15.68
CA SER A 10 26.23 28.35 14.52
C SER A 10 26.04 27.24 13.47
N LEU A 11 27.07 26.42 13.24
CA LEU A 11 26.99 25.25 12.34
C LEU A 11 26.06 24.17 12.88
N GLU A 12 26.07 23.93 14.19
CA GLU A 12 25.17 22.97 14.83
C GLU A 12 23.71 23.42 14.71
N ILE A 13 23.44 24.70 14.94
CA ILE A 13 22.10 25.29 14.74
C ILE A 13 21.67 25.19 13.28
N GLN A 14 22.57 25.42 12.32
CA GLN A 14 22.25 25.31 10.89
C GLN A 14 21.92 23.86 10.48
N HIS A 15 22.67 22.86 10.99
CA HIS A 15 22.39 21.45 10.76
C HIS A 15 21.05 21.00 11.40
N VAL A 16 20.74 21.48 12.60
CA VAL A 16 19.46 21.20 13.27
C VAL A 16 18.29 21.86 12.52
N GLN A 17 18.46 23.11 12.07
CA GLN A 17 17.44 23.83 11.31
C GLN A 17 17.18 23.17 9.95
N GLN A 18 18.24 22.76 9.25
CA GLN A 18 18.14 22.08 7.96
C GLN A 18 17.45 20.72 8.10
N SER A 19 17.87 19.89 9.06
CA SER A 19 17.24 18.59 9.31
C SER A 19 15.77 18.70 9.73
N THR A 20 15.41 19.70 10.54
CA THR A 20 14.01 19.96 10.92
C THR A 20 13.17 20.36 9.69
N SER A 21 13.70 21.23 8.83
CA SER A 21 13.01 21.66 7.61
C SER A 21 12.79 20.51 6.62
N ASP A 22 13.74 19.57 6.53
CA ASP A 22 13.65 18.40 5.67
C ASP A 22 12.59 17.40 6.18
N ILE A 23 12.50 17.19 7.50
CA ILE A 23 11.47 16.35 8.14
C ILE A 23 10.07 16.93 7.88
N ASP A 24 9.88 18.24 8.10
CA ASP A 24 8.61 18.92 7.87
C ASP A 24 8.15 18.85 6.41
N ARG A 25 9.11 18.89 5.47
CA ARG A 25 8.83 18.71 4.04
C ARG A 25 8.41 17.28 3.72
N LEU A 26 9.15 16.29 4.23
CA LEU A 26 8.86 14.86 4.02
C LEU A 26 7.48 14.49 4.56
N GLU A 27 7.13 14.98 5.75
CA GLU A 27 5.80 14.78 6.33
C GLU A 27 4.69 15.33 5.44
N ARG A 28 4.82 16.59 4.97
CA ARG A 28 3.78 17.25 4.15
C ARG A 28 3.54 16.52 2.84
N VAL A 29 4.62 16.12 2.17
CA VAL A 29 4.56 15.38 0.91
C VAL A 29 3.92 14.02 1.14
N THR A 30 4.34 13.30 2.19
CA THR A 30 3.78 11.99 2.55
C THR A 30 2.28 12.11 2.85
N TYR A 31 1.87 13.09 3.65
CA TYR A 31 0.47 13.32 4.01
C TYR A 31 -0.42 13.62 2.80
N PHE A 32 0.04 14.44 1.87
CA PHE A 32 -0.71 14.75 0.66
C PHE A 32 -0.98 13.52 -0.20
N TRP A 33 0.07 12.71 -0.46
CA TRP A 33 -0.05 11.48 -1.24
C TRP A 33 -0.83 10.40 -0.51
N ASP A 34 -0.65 10.28 0.81
CA ASP A 34 -1.38 9.32 1.63
C ASP A 34 -2.90 9.62 1.62
N ARG A 35 -3.28 10.90 1.65
CA ARG A 35 -4.68 11.32 1.51
C ARG A 35 -5.28 10.91 0.17
N PHE A 36 -4.56 11.17 -0.93
CA PHE A 36 -5.02 10.78 -2.27
C PHE A 36 -5.14 9.26 -2.40
N ARG A 37 -4.12 8.53 -1.93
CA ARG A 37 -4.09 7.07 -1.88
C ARG A 37 -5.25 6.52 -1.04
N SER A 38 -5.59 7.14 0.09
CA SER A 38 -6.68 6.69 0.96
C SER A 38 -8.03 6.74 0.25
N ILE A 39 -8.26 7.76 -0.60
CA ILE A 39 -9.47 7.85 -1.42
C ILE A 39 -9.52 6.67 -2.41
N SER A 40 -8.43 6.43 -3.14
CA SER A 40 -8.37 5.28 -4.07
C SER A 40 -8.50 3.94 -3.35
N GLY A 41 -7.98 3.85 -2.12
CA GLY A 41 -8.09 2.67 -1.28
C GLY A 41 -9.54 2.35 -0.94
N GLY A 42 -10.32 3.36 -0.55
CA GLY A 42 -11.75 3.19 -0.28
C GLY A 42 -12.56 2.76 -1.52
N ILE A 43 -12.24 3.32 -2.69
CA ILE A 43 -12.88 2.92 -3.96
C ILE A 43 -12.56 1.45 -4.28
N ASN A 44 -11.29 1.06 -4.16
CA ASN A 44 -10.88 -0.32 -4.41
C ASN A 44 -11.52 -1.29 -3.43
N ASP A 45 -11.63 -0.94 -2.15
CA ASP A 45 -12.24 -1.81 -1.14
C ASP A 45 -13.74 -2.03 -1.41
N ALA A 46 -14.47 -0.98 -1.79
CA ALA A 46 -15.85 -1.10 -2.24
C ALA A 46 -15.97 -1.93 -3.53
N ALA A 47 -15.04 -1.76 -4.46
CA ALA A 47 -14.97 -2.55 -5.70
C ALA A 47 -14.81 -4.04 -5.40
N PHE A 48 -13.83 -4.41 -4.58
CA PHE A 48 -13.51 -5.81 -4.26
C PHE A 48 -14.56 -6.49 -3.37
N SER A 49 -15.10 -5.78 -2.37
CA SER A 49 -16.06 -6.35 -1.42
C SER A 49 -17.48 -6.47 -1.96
N THR A 50 -17.94 -5.47 -2.72
CA THR A 50 -19.36 -5.34 -3.09
C THR A 50 -19.57 -5.53 -4.60
N PHE A 51 -18.95 -4.67 -5.42
CA PHE A 51 -19.23 -4.65 -6.87
C PHE A 51 -18.78 -5.92 -7.57
N LEU A 52 -17.61 -6.44 -7.20
CA LEU A 52 -17.03 -7.63 -7.83
C LEU A 52 -17.90 -8.87 -7.62
N LEU A 53 -18.45 -9.03 -6.41
CA LEU A 53 -19.38 -10.12 -6.11
C LEU A 53 -20.70 -9.93 -6.88
N LEU A 54 -21.21 -8.69 -6.98
CA LEU A 54 -22.40 -8.39 -7.78
C LEU A 54 -22.19 -8.69 -9.27
N ILE A 55 -21.08 -8.26 -9.87
CA ILE A 55 -20.71 -8.54 -11.26
C ILE A 55 -20.63 -10.05 -11.49
N THR A 56 -19.98 -10.76 -10.58
CA THR A 56 -19.83 -12.22 -10.65
C THR A 56 -21.17 -12.94 -10.62
N ILE A 57 -22.12 -12.48 -9.79
CA ILE A 57 -23.45 -13.09 -9.68
C ILE A 57 -24.33 -12.71 -10.87
N ARG A 58 -24.31 -11.44 -11.30
CA ARG A 58 -25.29 -10.88 -12.24
C ARG A 58 -24.88 -10.97 -13.71
N VAL A 59 -23.59 -10.88 -14.01
CA VAL A 59 -23.08 -10.86 -15.38
C VAL A 59 -22.60 -12.25 -15.81
N PHE A 60 -21.89 -12.94 -14.92
CA PHE A 60 -21.25 -14.22 -15.24
C PHE A 60 -22.00 -15.45 -14.74
N GLU A 61 -23.12 -15.26 -14.02
CA GLU A 61 -23.93 -16.33 -13.41
C GLU A 61 -23.08 -17.40 -12.71
N ALA A 62 -22.07 -16.94 -11.98
CA ALA A 62 -20.98 -17.80 -11.51
C ALA A 62 -21.46 -18.97 -10.63
N SER A 63 -20.71 -20.07 -10.67
CA SER A 63 -20.99 -21.24 -9.82
C SER A 63 -20.79 -20.91 -8.33
N PRO A 64 -21.35 -21.72 -7.41
CA PRO A 64 -21.15 -21.52 -5.97
C PRO A 64 -19.67 -21.49 -5.56
N VAL A 65 -18.82 -22.28 -6.24
CA VAL A 65 -17.37 -22.34 -5.98
C VAL A 65 -16.67 -21.05 -6.38
N GLN A 66 -17.07 -20.42 -7.48
CA GLN A 66 -16.48 -19.17 -7.94
C GLN A 66 -16.83 -18.01 -7.00
N LYS A 67 -18.04 -17.99 -6.45
CA LYS A 67 -18.47 -16.97 -5.47
C LYS A 67 -17.70 -17.09 -4.16
N SER A 68 -17.47 -18.31 -3.68
CA SER A 68 -16.69 -18.53 -2.45
C SER A 68 -15.23 -18.14 -2.63
N LEU A 69 -14.64 -18.39 -3.81
CA LEU A 69 -13.29 -17.96 -4.14
C LEU A 69 -13.12 -16.43 -4.11
N ILE A 70 -14.07 -15.68 -4.67
CA ILE A 70 -14.00 -14.21 -4.64
C ILE A 70 -14.20 -13.68 -3.22
N SER A 71 -15.16 -14.21 -2.47
CA SER A 71 -15.42 -13.80 -1.08
C SER A 71 -14.22 -14.11 -0.16
N GLY A 72 -13.54 -15.24 -0.38
CA GLY A 72 -12.39 -15.66 0.40
C GLY A 72 -11.03 -15.17 -0.10
N GLY A 73 -10.95 -14.62 -1.32
CA GLY A 73 -9.68 -14.35 -2.01
C GLY A 73 -8.78 -13.37 -1.27
N LEU A 74 -9.37 -12.33 -0.68
CA LEU A 74 -8.62 -11.35 0.12
C LEU A 74 -8.00 -11.99 1.37
N TRP A 75 -8.77 -12.82 2.08
CA TRP A 75 -8.31 -13.56 3.26
C TRP A 75 -7.20 -14.54 2.92
N ALA A 76 -7.32 -15.25 1.80
CA ALA A 76 -6.26 -16.13 1.31
C ALA A 76 -4.95 -15.36 1.08
N GLY A 77 -5.03 -14.14 0.52
CA GLY A 77 -3.86 -13.29 0.33
C GLY A 77 -3.15 -12.90 1.63
N ILE A 78 -3.89 -12.72 2.73
CA ILE A 78 -3.29 -12.40 4.04
C ILE A 78 -2.39 -13.53 4.54
N PHE A 79 -2.80 -14.79 4.34
CA PHE A 79 -1.95 -15.95 4.71
C PHE A 79 -0.65 -16.01 3.92
N LEU A 80 -0.64 -15.47 2.69
CA LEU A 80 0.53 -15.42 1.82
C LEU A 80 1.47 -14.24 2.13
N MET A 81 1.09 -13.32 3.01
CA MET A 81 1.90 -12.15 3.38
C MET A 81 3.36 -12.43 3.72
N PRO A 82 3.70 -13.36 4.63
CA PRO A 82 5.09 -13.64 4.96
C PRO A 82 5.88 -14.13 3.74
N ALA A 83 5.24 -14.87 2.82
CA ALA A 83 5.89 -15.33 1.60
C ALA A 83 6.21 -14.16 0.66
N PHE A 84 5.29 -13.21 0.47
CA PHE A 84 5.55 -12.02 -0.34
C PHE A 84 6.63 -11.11 0.28
N LEU A 85 6.63 -10.94 1.59
CA LEU A 85 7.71 -10.22 2.27
C LEU A 85 9.06 -10.92 2.12
N TRP A 86 9.07 -12.26 2.20
CA TRP A 86 10.27 -13.05 1.94
C TRP A 86 10.77 -12.85 0.50
N VAL A 87 9.87 -12.88 -0.49
CA VAL A 87 10.20 -12.59 -1.89
C VAL A 87 10.80 -11.19 -2.04
N ALA A 88 10.17 -10.16 -1.47
CA ALA A 88 10.71 -8.79 -1.52
C ALA A 88 12.11 -8.68 -0.90
N SER A 89 12.33 -9.35 0.23
CA SER A 89 13.63 -9.42 0.91
C SER A 89 14.68 -10.18 0.10
N TYR A 90 14.30 -11.30 -0.50
CA TYR A 90 15.16 -12.10 -1.36
C TYR A 90 15.68 -11.28 -2.56
N PHE A 91 14.82 -10.47 -3.16
CA PHE A 91 15.19 -9.53 -4.22
C PHE A 91 15.82 -8.22 -3.72
N ARG A 92 16.05 -8.07 -2.41
CA ARG A 92 16.61 -6.87 -1.77
C ARG A 92 15.85 -5.58 -2.12
N LEU A 93 14.54 -5.68 -2.29
CA LEU A 93 13.70 -4.54 -2.63
C LEU A 93 13.45 -3.69 -1.38
N HIS A 94 13.60 -2.37 -1.53
CA HIS A 94 13.14 -1.42 -0.52
C HIS A 94 11.60 -1.50 -0.40
N CYS A 95 11.07 -1.29 0.81
CA CYS A 95 9.64 -1.34 1.09
C CYS A 95 8.81 -0.49 0.12
N ASN A 96 9.29 0.72 -0.22
CA ASN A 96 8.66 1.63 -1.19
C ASN A 96 8.50 1.00 -2.58
N ILE A 97 9.56 0.35 -3.06
CA ILE A 97 9.60 -0.25 -4.40
C ILE A 97 8.72 -1.50 -4.42
N ALA A 98 8.82 -2.35 -3.40
CA ALA A 98 7.98 -3.54 -3.28
C ALA A 98 6.49 -3.17 -3.22
N CYS A 99 6.12 -2.15 -2.44
CA CYS A 99 4.73 -1.67 -2.37
C CYS A 99 4.23 -1.18 -3.73
N THR A 100 5.06 -0.39 -4.44
CA THR A 100 4.72 0.12 -5.77
C THR A 100 4.52 -1.01 -6.77
N ILE A 101 5.43 -2.01 -6.78
CA ILE A 101 5.33 -3.17 -7.67
C ILE A 101 4.05 -3.95 -7.38
N TYR A 102 3.76 -4.28 -6.12
CA TYR A 102 2.55 -5.05 -5.80
C TYR A 102 1.27 -4.31 -6.16
N THR A 103 1.17 -3.02 -5.84
CA THR A 103 0.01 -2.21 -6.25
C THR A 103 -0.13 -2.12 -7.77
N PHE A 104 0.98 -1.96 -8.50
CA PHE A 104 0.97 -1.93 -9.95
C PHE A 104 0.53 -3.27 -10.56
N VAL A 105 1.10 -4.38 -10.08
CA VAL A 105 0.76 -5.74 -10.52
C VAL A 105 -0.70 -6.05 -10.24
N THR A 106 -1.25 -5.63 -9.10
CA THR A 106 -2.69 -5.72 -8.82
C THR A 106 -3.53 -4.97 -9.85
N GLY A 107 -3.17 -3.73 -10.17
CA GLY A 107 -3.88 -2.95 -11.20
C GLY A 107 -3.83 -3.61 -12.57
N VAL A 108 -2.69 -4.19 -12.93
CA VAL A 108 -2.52 -4.96 -14.19
C VAL A 108 -3.41 -6.20 -14.19
N PHE A 109 -3.36 -7.06 -13.17
CA PHE A 109 -4.21 -8.25 -13.10
C PHE A 109 -5.70 -7.91 -13.11
N PHE A 110 -6.09 -6.87 -12.38
CA PHE A 110 -7.47 -6.42 -12.33
C PHE A 110 -7.94 -5.92 -13.70
N THR A 111 -7.12 -5.12 -14.40
CA THR A 111 -7.43 -4.63 -15.75
C THR A 111 -7.46 -5.77 -16.78
N LEU A 112 -6.51 -6.71 -16.71
CA LEU A 112 -6.48 -7.86 -17.60
C LEU A 112 -7.71 -8.76 -17.44
N SER A 113 -8.28 -8.82 -16.23
CA SER A 113 -9.50 -9.60 -15.99
C SER A 113 -10.71 -9.11 -16.80
N ILE A 114 -10.73 -7.84 -17.21
CA ILE A 114 -11.81 -7.27 -18.05
C ILE A 114 -11.87 -7.96 -19.42
N PHE A 115 -10.71 -8.37 -19.96
CA PHE A 115 -10.62 -9.01 -21.26
C PHE A 115 -10.77 -10.54 -21.19
N ALA A 116 -11.16 -11.08 -20.03
CA ALA A 116 -11.31 -12.52 -19.84
C ALA A 116 -12.49 -13.07 -20.66
N PRO A 117 -12.26 -14.06 -21.54
CA PRO A 117 -13.32 -14.64 -22.37
C PRO A 117 -14.21 -15.64 -21.63
N THR A 118 -13.75 -16.15 -20.48
CA THR A 118 -14.48 -17.14 -19.69
C THR A 118 -14.63 -16.70 -18.24
N THR A 119 -15.70 -17.14 -17.57
CA THR A 119 -15.91 -16.85 -16.14
C THR A 119 -14.74 -17.32 -15.29
N GLU A 120 -14.14 -18.47 -15.60
CA GLU A 120 -13.00 -19.00 -14.84
C GLU A 120 -11.77 -18.12 -14.94
N THR A 121 -11.45 -17.62 -16.14
CA THR A 121 -10.30 -16.73 -16.35
C THR A 121 -10.53 -15.36 -15.69
N PHE A 122 -11.77 -14.87 -15.69
CA PHE A 122 -12.16 -13.67 -14.95
C PHE A 122 -11.92 -13.86 -13.45
N VAL A 123 -12.49 -14.91 -12.86
CA VAL A 123 -12.38 -15.21 -11.42
C VAL A 123 -10.92 -15.40 -11.02
N ALA A 124 -10.13 -16.14 -11.81
CA ALA A 124 -8.71 -16.38 -11.53
C ALA A 124 -7.90 -15.08 -11.54
N GLY A 125 -8.09 -14.21 -12.54
CA GLY A 125 -7.40 -12.92 -12.63
C GLY A 125 -7.75 -11.98 -11.48
N VAL A 126 -9.04 -11.93 -11.12
CA VAL A 126 -9.55 -11.16 -10.00
C VAL A 126 -8.98 -11.65 -8.67
N VAL A 127 -9.04 -12.96 -8.39
CA VAL A 127 -8.51 -13.54 -7.15
C VAL A 127 -7.00 -13.33 -7.05
N ALA A 128 -6.25 -13.50 -8.15
CA ALA A 128 -4.83 -13.18 -8.19
C ALA A 128 -4.57 -11.71 -7.87
N SER A 129 -5.37 -10.79 -8.40
CA SER A 129 -5.25 -9.35 -8.10
C SER A 129 -5.47 -9.05 -6.61
N MET A 130 -6.44 -9.72 -5.97
CA MET A 130 -6.73 -9.57 -4.53
C MET A 130 -5.57 -10.09 -3.67
N ILE A 131 -5.02 -11.27 -4.02
CA ILE A 131 -3.90 -11.89 -3.32
C ILE A 131 -2.67 -10.99 -3.37
N VAL A 132 -2.34 -10.42 -4.54
CA VAL A 132 -1.18 -9.51 -4.66
C VAL A 132 -1.48 -8.15 -4.02
N GLY A 133 -2.73 -7.68 -4.07
CA GLY A 133 -3.11 -6.35 -3.62
C GLY A 133 -3.01 -6.17 -2.11
N VAL A 134 -3.40 -7.21 -1.36
CA VAL A 134 -3.40 -7.14 0.12
C VAL A 134 -1.99 -6.99 0.69
N GLN A 135 -0.95 -7.35 -0.06
CA GLN A 135 0.45 -7.21 0.34
C GLN A 135 0.88 -5.75 0.52
N GLY A 136 0.23 -4.83 -0.20
CA GLY A 136 0.51 -3.40 -0.10
C GLY A 136 0.21 -2.83 1.28
N TYR A 137 -0.77 -3.37 2.02
CA TYR A 137 -1.19 -2.82 3.31
C TYR A 137 -0.09 -2.87 4.38
N THR A 138 0.66 -3.97 4.46
CA THR A 138 1.74 -4.13 5.46
C THR A 138 2.96 -3.28 5.13
N LEU A 139 3.35 -3.25 3.85
CA LEU A 139 4.46 -2.42 3.38
C LEU A 139 4.15 -0.95 3.58
N LEU A 140 2.96 -0.50 3.18
CA LEU A 140 2.53 0.87 3.39
C LEU A 140 2.59 1.27 4.87
N THR A 141 2.15 0.39 5.77
CA THR A 141 2.21 0.67 7.21
C THR A 141 3.65 0.90 7.68
N ARG A 142 4.62 0.12 7.16
CA ARG A 142 6.05 0.32 7.43
C ARG A 142 6.56 1.65 6.85
N ILE A 143 6.17 1.98 5.62
CA ILE A 143 6.58 3.22 4.94
C ILE A 143 6.07 4.45 5.70
N LEU A 144 4.80 4.44 6.13
CA LEU A 144 4.23 5.53 6.91
C LEU A 144 4.88 5.63 8.29
N ALA A 145 5.22 4.50 8.92
CA ALA A 145 5.99 4.50 10.16
C ALA A 145 7.37 5.14 9.94
N GLU A 146 8.10 4.79 8.88
CA GLU A 146 9.41 5.37 8.56
C GLU A 146 9.33 6.87 8.25
N ASN A 147 8.29 7.32 7.52
CA ASN A 147 8.15 8.71 7.07
C ASN A 147 7.56 9.67 8.11
N TYR A 148 6.78 9.18 9.09
CA TYR A 148 6.25 10.02 10.17
C TYR A 148 7.14 9.93 11.43
N PRO A 149 7.67 11.06 11.94
CA PRO A 149 8.45 11.10 13.17
C PRO A 149 7.63 10.72 14.40
N ALA A 150 8.29 10.20 15.43
CA ALA A 150 7.66 9.57 16.60
C ALA A 150 6.60 10.45 17.30
N HIS A 151 6.77 11.78 17.28
CA HIS A 151 5.85 12.74 17.89
C HIS A 151 4.56 12.97 17.08
N SER A 152 4.57 12.72 15.77
CA SER A 152 3.44 12.91 14.85
C SER A 152 2.67 11.61 14.56
N ARG A 153 3.29 10.44 14.82
CA ARG A 153 2.71 9.11 14.51
C ARG A 153 1.35 8.89 15.17
N GLY A 154 1.21 9.12 16.48
CA GLY A 154 -0.05 8.89 17.20
C GLY A 154 -1.18 9.81 16.74
N LYS A 155 -0.86 11.05 16.33
CA LYS A 155 -1.85 12.04 15.89
C LYS A 155 -2.35 11.82 14.46
N ARG A 156 -1.59 11.13 13.60
CA ARG A 156 -1.95 10.92 12.19
C ARG A 156 -2.27 9.45 11.83
N VAL A 157 -1.78 8.48 12.60
CA VAL A 157 -2.02 7.04 12.38
C VAL A 157 -3.06 6.48 13.37
N GLY A 158 -3.34 7.17 14.48
CA GLY A 158 -4.21 6.69 15.57
C GLY A 158 -5.55 7.40 15.78
N THR A 159 -5.93 8.37 14.94
CA THR A 159 -7.26 9.01 15.01
C THR A 159 -8.11 8.54 13.83
N VAL A 160 -8.65 7.33 13.99
CA VAL A 160 -9.97 6.99 13.45
C VAL A 160 -11.04 7.62 14.34
#